data_AF-A0A0F7ZXN2-F1
#
_entry.id   AF-A0A0F7ZXN2-F1
#
_cell.length_a   1.000
_cell.length_b   1.000
_cell.length_c   1.000
_cell.angle_alpha   90.00
_cell.angle_beta   90.00
_cell.angle_gamma   90.00
#
_symmetry.space_group_name_H-M   'P 1'
#
loop_
_entity.id
_entity.type
_entity.pdbx_description
1 polymer ?
#
loop_
_entity_poly.entity_id
_entity_poly.type
_entity_poly.pdbx_seq_one_letter_code
_entity_poly.pdbx_strand_id
1 'polypeptide(L)'
;MDSRPTQPSVFERFVAGFTRLPGGELLSTFGPRRGIVESSWEQIQSQLCSSSSPLQWPSQQRLRGPCRVDIRMSRSDGELDTSPPELLVYEDASKDDLIIGIALTLDATAPTPDSESDNFFAALITEGLHINSRDDESNQVLQDRDDIIDSIVEHFNTSLRYITKDDMWARGGQDYFRARISHYVERGQKIEFCLPAFPCKSSHPGKVQGVSPDRGEYIALTHLDDFIQGIERLYRPGAKLWVISDGHVFSDCIGVDDGVVDSYGEQLIAMSERIAMSRGGVDRIGFKSLLDLLKLERLEGTKLLESSIPPLQHHIATKMTDEAETCRRILQRGFQVHPQELRRRIDSKELGIIALYRGFSRFMLEDLALNPYTSALSQSQRRKLSAKVAFEMIQRNQAYSNLVEVMFPYHVRLSIHAHNNAGPKFGIQLFGNQVRATNELSPDGDLVKSHDQLHVPTPWHNCIVEIQGHSTLYITKSSVAQGALAGGAFKGGWTPLCTGGGSFHLEPAL
;
A
#
# COMPACT_ATOMS: atom_id res chain seq x y z
N MET A 1 -26.66 13.05 15.96
CA MET A 1 -26.37 13.20 14.52
C MET A 1 -26.06 14.67 14.30
N ASP A 2 -24.78 15.01 14.20
CA ASP A 2 -24.38 16.38 13.83
C ASP A 2 -24.67 16.52 12.33
N SER A 3 -25.57 17.42 11.97
CA SER A 3 -26.15 17.56 10.63
C SER A 3 -25.38 18.56 9.75
N ARG A 4 -24.12 18.86 10.11
CA ARG A 4 -23.24 19.64 9.23
C ARG A 4 -22.66 18.74 8.15
N PRO A 5 -22.71 19.13 6.86
CA PRO A 5 -22.02 18.39 5.81
C PRO A 5 -20.54 18.31 6.19
N THR A 6 -20.01 17.09 6.21
CA THR A 6 -18.58 16.88 6.47
C THR A 6 -17.84 17.30 5.20
N GLN A 7 -16.89 18.22 5.35
CA GLN A 7 -16.05 18.67 4.24
C GLN A 7 -15.37 17.45 3.60
N PRO A 8 -15.35 17.34 2.26
CA PRO A 8 -14.67 16.25 1.57
C PRO A 8 -13.19 16.20 1.97
N SER A 9 -12.64 14.98 1.96
CA SER A 9 -11.23 14.75 2.26
C SER A 9 -10.32 15.48 1.26
N VAL A 10 -9.04 15.69 1.61
CA VAL A 10 -8.08 16.26 0.64
C VAL A 10 -7.96 15.36 -0.59
N PHE A 11 -8.05 14.04 -0.41
CA PHE A 11 -8.02 13.08 -1.50
C PHE A 11 -9.20 13.22 -2.46
N GLU A 12 -10.42 13.38 -1.95
CA GLU A 12 -11.61 13.60 -2.80
C GLU A 12 -11.52 14.90 -3.61
N ARG A 13 -10.83 15.91 -3.08
CA ARG A 13 -10.56 17.18 -3.78
C ARG A 13 -9.30 17.14 -4.65
N PHE A 14 -8.46 16.11 -4.55
CA PHE A 14 -7.21 16.02 -5.29
C PHE A 14 -7.49 15.97 -6.80
N VAL A 15 -6.94 16.94 -7.53
CA VAL A 15 -7.03 17.01 -9.00
C VAL A 15 -5.81 16.35 -9.60
N ALA A 16 -4.64 16.87 -9.24
CA ALA A 16 -3.37 16.43 -9.77
C ALA A 16 -2.21 16.90 -8.89
N GLY A 17 -1.11 16.17 -8.95
CA GLY A 17 0.20 16.70 -8.61
C GLY A 17 1.00 17.00 -9.88
N PHE A 18 1.96 17.90 -9.76
CA PHE A 18 2.80 18.33 -10.88
C PHE A 18 4.22 18.65 -10.44
N THR A 19 5.12 18.66 -11.42
CA THR A 19 6.49 19.17 -11.27
C THR A 19 6.77 20.19 -12.34
N ARG A 20 7.52 21.23 -12.01
CA ARG A 20 7.89 22.29 -12.95
C ARG A 20 9.29 22.83 -12.67
N LEU A 21 9.88 23.46 -13.68
CA LEU A 21 11.08 24.26 -13.50
C LEU A 21 10.77 25.58 -12.77
N PRO A 22 11.77 26.21 -12.13
CA PRO A 22 11.61 27.53 -11.51
C PRO A 22 11.11 28.59 -12.50
N GLY A 23 11.49 28.48 -13.78
CA GLY A 23 11.00 29.33 -14.88
C GLY A 23 9.52 29.15 -15.23
N GLY A 24 8.85 28.15 -14.65
CA GLY A 24 7.42 27.90 -14.79
C GLY A 24 7.03 26.89 -15.89
N GLU A 25 8.00 26.29 -16.57
CA GLU A 25 7.76 25.18 -17.51
C GLU A 25 7.30 23.91 -16.78
N LEU A 26 6.15 23.38 -17.19
CA LEU A 26 5.57 22.15 -16.65
C LEU A 26 6.32 20.92 -17.18
N LEU A 27 6.82 20.08 -16.28
CA LEU A 27 7.61 18.90 -16.64
C LEU A 27 6.79 17.61 -16.63
N SER A 28 6.01 17.40 -15.58
CA SER A 28 5.15 16.21 -15.48
C SER A 28 3.95 16.46 -14.60
N THR A 29 2.89 15.69 -14.84
CA THR A 29 1.68 15.68 -14.03
C THR A 29 1.24 14.25 -13.72
N PHE A 30 0.54 14.08 -12.60
CA PHE A 30 -0.02 12.81 -12.18
C PHE A 30 -1.31 13.02 -11.38
N GLY A 31 -2.05 11.94 -11.15
CA GLY A 31 -3.33 11.98 -10.44
C GLY A 31 -4.53 11.83 -11.37
N PRO A 32 -5.74 11.77 -10.79
CA PRO A 32 -6.95 11.30 -11.47
C PRO A 32 -7.45 12.28 -12.54
N ARG A 33 -7.17 13.57 -12.40
CA ARG A 33 -7.66 14.64 -13.28
C ARG A 33 -6.51 15.52 -13.79
N ARG A 34 -5.34 14.91 -13.99
CA ARG A 34 -4.11 15.59 -14.43
C ARG A 34 -4.26 16.42 -15.71
N GLY A 35 -5.12 15.95 -16.63
CA GLY A 35 -5.44 16.65 -17.87
C GLY A 35 -5.99 18.07 -17.67
N ILE A 36 -6.64 18.36 -16.54
CA ILE A 36 -7.12 19.71 -16.20
C ILE A 36 -5.94 20.67 -15.98
N VAL A 37 -4.90 20.19 -15.29
CA VAL A 37 -3.67 20.99 -15.04
C VAL A 37 -2.87 21.12 -16.34
N GLU A 38 -2.74 20.04 -17.11
CA GLU A 38 -2.04 20.06 -18.40
C GLU A 38 -2.68 21.04 -19.41
N SER A 39 -4.01 20.99 -19.56
CA SER A 39 -4.72 21.84 -20.53
C SER A 39 -4.82 23.31 -20.10
N SER A 40 -4.67 23.59 -18.81
CA SER A 40 -4.91 24.92 -18.22
C SER A 40 -3.63 25.54 -17.63
N TRP A 41 -2.46 24.95 -17.91
CA TRP A 41 -1.20 25.33 -17.27
C TRP A 41 -0.85 26.81 -17.45
N GLU A 42 -1.03 27.37 -18.64
CA GLU A 42 -0.75 28.80 -18.89
C GLU A 42 -1.58 29.73 -18.00
N GLN A 43 -2.85 29.38 -17.75
CA GLN A 43 -3.74 30.12 -16.85
C GLN A 43 -3.33 29.96 -15.38
N ILE A 44 -2.92 28.75 -14.99
CA ILE A 44 -2.41 28.46 -13.65
C ILE A 44 -1.11 29.25 -13.41
N GLN A 45 -0.14 29.16 -14.32
CA GLN A 45 1.16 29.78 -14.23
C GLN A 45 1.06 31.32 -14.15
N SER A 46 0.24 31.93 -15.01
CA SER A 46 0.04 33.39 -15.01
C SER A 46 -0.55 33.89 -13.68
N GLN A 47 -1.52 33.17 -13.12
CA GLN A 47 -2.14 33.52 -11.83
C GLN A 47 -1.17 33.33 -10.66
N LEU A 48 -0.38 32.25 -10.66
CA LEU A 48 0.70 32.03 -9.69
C LEU A 48 1.77 33.14 -9.73
N CYS A 49 2.06 33.73 -10.89
CA CYS A 49 2.99 34.85 -11.03
C CYS A 49 2.39 36.19 -10.56
N SER A 50 1.08 36.36 -10.68
CA SER A 50 0.37 37.61 -10.34
C SER A 50 0.06 37.78 -8.85
N SER A 51 0.00 36.68 -8.09
CA SER A 51 -0.24 36.71 -6.64
C SER A 51 1.03 37.08 -5.85
N SER A 52 1.22 38.38 -5.59
CA SER A 52 1.99 39.06 -4.51
C SER A 52 3.34 38.50 -4.02
N SER A 53 4.01 37.60 -4.71
CA SER A 53 5.42 37.25 -4.49
C SER A 53 6.01 36.86 -5.83
N PRO A 54 7.04 37.55 -6.33
CA PRO A 54 7.71 37.18 -7.58
C PRO A 54 8.20 35.72 -7.50
N LEU A 55 8.58 35.13 -8.63
CA LEU A 55 9.14 33.77 -8.77
C LEU A 55 10.37 33.44 -7.87
N GLN A 56 10.75 34.33 -6.95
CA GLN A 56 11.76 34.15 -5.93
C GLN A 56 11.17 33.47 -4.69
N TRP A 57 11.72 32.30 -4.37
CA TRP A 57 11.37 31.52 -3.19
C TRP A 57 11.74 32.27 -1.90
N PRO A 58 10.82 32.55 -0.96
CA PRO A 58 11.18 33.13 0.33
C PRO A 58 12.11 32.17 1.07
N SER A 59 13.26 32.65 1.54
CA SER A 59 14.29 31.82 2.21
C SER A 59 13.83 31.16 3.52
N GLN A 60 12.59 31.39 3.97
CA GLN A 60 12.03 30.93 5.24
C GLN A 60 10.71 30.16 5.10
N GLN A 61 10.13 30.01 3.90
CA GLN A 61 8.83 29.35 3.74
C GLN A 61 8.95 28.14 2.81
N ARG A 62 8.59 26.96 3.32
CA ARG A 62 8.69 25.70 2.59
C ARG A 62 7.48 25.42 1.69
N LEU A 63 6.28 25.81 2.08
CA LEU A 63 5.08 25.65 1.27
C LEU A 63 4.58 27.03 0.83
N ARG A 64 4.32 27.18 -0.47
CA ARG A 64 3.67 28.33 -1.06
C ARG A 64 2.22 27.97 -1.42
N GLY A 65 1.28 28.78 -0.98
CA GLY A 65 -0.15 28.61 -1.26
C GLY A 65 -1.02 28.80 -0.01
N PRO A 66 -2.35 28.65 -0.15
CA PRO A 66 -3.05 28.36 -1.39
C PRO A 66 -3.05 29.56 -2.34
N CYS A 67 -2.74 29.33 -3.61
CA CYS A 67 -3.11 30.25 -4.68
C CYS A 67 -4.45 29.81 -5.25
N ARG A 68 -5.44 30.71 -5.24
CA ARG A 68 -6.72 30.46 -5.91
C ARG A 68 -6.54 30.71 -7.40
N VAL A 69 -6.90 29.72 -8.22
CA VAL A 69 -6.78 29.80 -9.67
C VAL A 69 -8.15 29.57 -10.30
N ASP A 70 -8.61 30.57 -11.04
CA ASP A 70 -9.83 30.49 -11.83
C ASP A 70 -9.47 30.00 -13.25
N ILE A 71 -9.91 28.81 -13.61
CA ILE A 71 -9.75 28.29 -14.98
C ILE A 71 -10.92 28.79 -15.82
N ARG A 72 -10.65 29.45 -16.95
CA ARG A 72 -11.67 29.85 -17.93
C ARG A 72 -11.57 28.94 -19.17
N MET A 73 -12.63 28.23 -19.51
CA MET A 73 -12.72 27.41 -20.72
C MET A 73 -13.32 28.23 -21.88
N SER A 74 -12.70 28.19 -23.06
CA SER A 74 -13.27 28.73 -24.30
C SER A 74 -14.38 27.80 -24.79
N ARG A 75 -15.61 28.30 -24.84
CA ARG A 75 -16.81 27.54 -25.24
C ARG A 75 -16.72 27.07 -26.69
N SER A 76 -16.83 25.76 -26.93
CA SER A 76 -17.38 25.21 -28.17
C SER A 76 -18.89 25.05 -27.97
N ASP A 77 -19.69 25.63 -28.85
CA ASP A 77 -21.15 25.65 -28.77
C ASP A 77 -21.75 24.24 -28.61
N GLY A 78 -22.45 23.96 -27.50
CA GLY A 78 -23.46 22.90 -27.47
C GLY A 78 -23.57 21.98 -26.25
N GLU A 79 -22.67 21.98 -25.27
CA GLU A 79 -22.76 21.06 -24.10
C GLU A 79 -23.06 21.76 -22.76
N LEU A 80 -23.80 21.04 -21.91
CA LEU A 80 -24.38 21.51 -20.66
C LEU A 80 -23.37 22.12 -19.68
N ASP A 81 -23.88 23.09 -18.92
CA ASP A 81 -23.25 23.90 -17.88
C ASP A 81 -22.53 23.07 -16.80
N THR A 82 -21.21 22.96 -16.90
CA THR A 82 -20.34 22.73 -15.73
C THR A 82 -19.23 23.76 -15.77
N SER A 83 -19.35 24.81 -14.94
CA SER A 83 -18.26 25.74 -14.68
C SER A 83 -16.96 24.95 -14.38
N PRO A 84 -15.83 25.25 -15.02
CA PRO A 84 -14.56 24.63 -14.65
C PRO A 84 -14.27 24.85 -13.16
N PRO A 85 -13.66 23.87 -12.47
CA PRO A 85 -13.46 23.95 -11.02
C PRO A 85 -12.48 25.08 -10.68
N GLU A 86 -12.82 25.92 -9.69
CA GLU A 86 -11.83 26.76 -9.01
C GLU A 86 -10.80 25.83 -8.34
N LEU A 87 -9.52 26.14 -8.54
CA LEU A 87 -8.43 25.35 -7.99
C LEU A 87 -7.73 26.08 -6.84
N LEU A 88 -7.36 25.31 -5.82
CA LEU A 88 -6.34 25.68 -4.85
C LEU A 88 -5.03 25.03 -5.25
N VAL A 89 -4.03 25.86 -5.58
CA VAL A 89 -2.71 25.39 -5.98
C VAL A 89 -1.70 25.65 -4.87
N TYR A 90 -0.92 24.62 -4.57
CA TYR A 90 0.17 24.62 -3.61
C TYR A 90 1.47 24.23 -4.29
N GLU A 91 2.57 24.85 -3.89
CA GLU A 91 3.91 24.59 -4.40
C GLU A 91 4.91 24.42 -3.24
N ASP A 92 5.83 23.47 -3.35
CA ASP A 92 6.95 23.22 -2.44
C ASP A 92 8.25 23.16 -3.28
N ALA A 93 9.30 23.82 -2.81
CA ALA A 93 10.60 23.79 -3.46
C ALA A 93 11.27 22.48 -3.08
N SER A 94 11.42 21.61 -4.07
CA SER A 94 12.17 20.38 -3.89
C SER A 94 13.67 20.66 -3.81
N LYS A 95 14.42 19.66 -3.32
CA LYS A 95 15.88 19.73 -3.13
C LYS A 95 16.68 19.78 -4.44
N ASP A 96 16.05 19.49 -5.58
CA ASP A 96 16.71 19.33 -6.88
C ASP A 96 16.43 20.48 -7.87
N ASP A 97 16.23 21.71 -7.37
CA ASP A 97 15.87 22.89 -8.18
C ASP A 97 14.56 22.75 -8.97
N LEU A 98 13.74 21.73 -8.66
CA LEU A 98 12.37 21.58 -9.17
C LEU A 98 11.35 22.08 -8.16
N ILE A 99 10.23 22.57 -8.67
CA ILE A 99 9.06 22.90 -7.87
C ILE A 99 8.04 21.77 -8.01
N ILE A 100 7.65 21.19 -6.88
CA ILE A 100 6.59 20.20 -6.79
C ILE A 100 5.32 20.94 -6.37
N GLY A 101 4.20 20.63 -6.99
CA GLY A 101 2.93 21.23 -6.60
C GLY A 101 1.77 20.27 -6.65
N ILE A 102 0.69 20.66 -5.98
CA ILE A 102 -0.59 19.97 -6.02
C ILE A 102 -1.71 20.95 -6.31
N ALA A 103 -2.74 20.46 -7.00
CA ALA A 103 -3.97 21.17 -7.27
C ALA A 103 -5.14 20.43 -6.61
N LEU A 104 -5.94 21.18 -5.84
CA LEU A 104 -7.15 20.71 -5.20
C LEU A 104 -8.35 21.47 -5.77
N THR A 105 -9.51 20.84 -5.93
CA THR A 105 -10.75 21.56 -6.22
C THR A 105 -11.25 22.30 -4.99
N LEU A 106 -11.70 23.54 -5.13
CA LEU A 106 -12.48 24.23 -4.11
C LEU A 106 -13.87 23.61 -4.03
N ASP A 107 -14.35 23.33 -2.81
CA ASP A 107 -15.72 22.86 -2.63
C ASP A 107 -16.69 24.04 -2.73
N ALA A 108 -17.60 24.00 -3.70
CA ALA A 108 -18.62 25.05 -3.90
C ALA A 108 -19.55 25.22 -2.68
N THR A 109 -19.65 24.20 -1.81
CA THR A 109 -20.47 24.23 -0.59
C THR A 109 -19.71 24.74 0.65
N ALA A 110 -18.38 24.85 0.56
CA ALA A 110 -17.50 25.39 1.60
C ALA A 110 -16.50 26.40 0.99
N PRO A 111 -16.95 27.63 0.66
CA PRO A 111 -16.18 28.61 -0.12
C PRO A 111 -14.97 29.22 0.63
N THR A 112 -14.90 29.01 1.93
CA THR A 112 -13.72 29.33 2.75
C THR A 112 -12.94 28.04 2.98
N PRO A 113 -11.74 27.88 2.40
CA PRO A 113 -10.89 26.74 2.71
C PRO A 113 -10.68 26.70 4.23
N ASP A 114 -10.71 25.50 4.81
CA ASP A 114 -10.08 25.28 6.11
C ASP A 114 -8.57 25.40 5.86
N SER A 115 -8.10 26.64 5.78
CA SER A 115 -6.77 26.96 5.26
C SER A 115 -5.70 26.24 6.07
N GLU A 116 -5.91 26.03 7.37
CA GLU A 116 -4.92 25.34 8.20
C GLU A 116 -4.86 23.85 7.89
N SER A 117 -6.01 23.16 7.79
CA SER A 117 -6.08 21.74 7.44
C SER A 117 -5.58 21.50 6.01
N ASP A 118 -6.01 22.32 5.05
CA ASP A 118 -5.59 22.19 3.65
C ASP A 118 -4.09 22.46 3.49
N ASN A 119 -3.54 23.45 4.19
CA ASN A 119 -2.10 23.70 4.21
C ASN A 119 -1.32 22.53 4.80
N PHE A 120 -1.81 21.94 5.90
CA PHE A 120 -1.18 20.78 6.49
C PHE A 120 -1.14 19.61 5.52
N PHE A 121 -2.28 19.26 4.91
CA PHE A 121 -2.33 18.14 3.97
C PHE A 121 -1.55 18.42 2.69
N ALA A 122 -1.52 19.66 2.22
CA ALA A 122 -0.68 20.05 1.10
C ALA A 122 0.81 19.86 1.43
N ALA A 123 1.27 20.35 2.59
CA ALA A 123 2.65 20.16 3.06
C ALA A 123 2.98 18.66 3.23
N LEU A 124 2.06 17.90 3.83
CA LEU A 124 2.19 16.45 4.00
C LEU A 124 2.38 15.76 2.65
N ILE A 125 1.53 16.07 1.67
CA ILE A 125 1.61 15.47 0.34
C ILE A 125 2.91 15.89 -0.35
N THR A 126 3.24 17.18 -0.39
CA THR A 126 4.45 17.64 -1.10
C THR A 126 5.75 17.12 -0.48
N GLU A 127 5.83 17.00 0.85
CA GLU A 127 6.97 16.37 1.54
C GLU A 127 7.01 14.84 1.36
N GLY A 128 5.84 14.20 1.28
CA GLY A 128 5.72 12.75 1.14
C GLY A 128 5.86 12.24 -0.30
N LEU A 129 5.83 13.12 -1.31
CA LEU A 129 5.87 12.74 -2.72
C LEU A 129 7.20 12.10 -3.10
N HIS A 130 7.15 10.83 -3.51
CA HIS A 130 8.29 10.07 -3.99
C HIS A 130 8.45 10.19 -5.52
N ILE A 131 9.01 11.31 -5.97
CA ILE A 131 9.28 11.59 -7.39
C ILE A 131 10.79 11.78 -7.57
N ASN A 132 11.41 10.99 -8.44
CA ASN A 132 12.82 11.15 -8.81
C ASN A 132 12.92 12.18 -9.94
N SER A 133 13.70 13.23 -9.71
CA SER A 133 13.79 14.45 -10.55
C SER A 133 14.89 14.41 -11.61
N ARG A 134 15.89 13.52 -11.47
CA ARG A 134 17.05 13.50 -12.35
C ARG A 134 16.88 12.47 -13.46
N ASP A 135 16.92 12.95 -14.68
CA ASP A 135 17.18 12.14 -15.86
C ASP A 135 18.69 11.87 -15.92
N ASP A 136 19.10 10.61 -15.85
CA ASP A 136 20.46 10.25 -16.25
C ASP A 136 20.42 10.11 -17.78
N GLU A 137 20.97 11.10 -18.48
CA GLU A 137 21.12 11.08 -19.94
C GLU A 137 22.03 9.92 -20.35
N SER A 138 21.46 8.72 -20.45
CA SER A 138 22.12 7.56 -21.03
C SER A 138 21.83 7.51 -22.52
N ASN A 139 22.91 7.62 -23.32
CA ASN A 139 22.96 7.50 -24.78
C ASN A 139 22.67 6.05 -25.27
N GLN A 140 21.64 5.38 -24.75
CA GLN A 140 21.19 4.08 -25.28
C GLN A 140 20.21 4.29 -26.44
N VAL A 141 20.35 3.48 -27.50
CA VAL A 141 19.49 3.50 -28.68
C VAL A 141 18.06 3.13 -28.27
N LEU A 142 17.05 3.82 -28.83
CA LEU A 142 15.63 3.61 -28.48
C LEU A 142 15.17 2.15 -28.58
N GLN A 143 15.67 1.40 -29.57
CA GLN A 143 15.30 0.01 -29.78
C GLN A 143 15.81 -0.93 -28.67
N ASP A 144 16.97 -0.63 -28.07
CA ASP A 144 17.46 -1.39 -26.91
C ASP A 144 16.57 -1.18 -25.68
N ARG A 145 15.89 -0.03 -25.57
CA ARG A 145 15.01 0.30 -24.43
C ARG A 145 13.72 -0.50 -24.46
N ASP A 146 13.10 -0.66 -25.63
CA ASP A 146 11.86 -1.44 -25.76
C ASP A 146 12.08 -2.92 -25.42
N ASP A 147 13.19 -3.52 -25.87
CA ASP A 147 13.56 -4.90 -25.55
C ASP A 147 13.80 -5.10 -24.03
N ILE A 148 14.44 -4.12 -23.37
CA ILE A 148 14.63 -4.12 -21.91
C ILE A 148 13.28 -4.06 -21.19
N ILE A 149 12.39 -3.16 -21.61
CA ILE A 149 11.05 -2.99 -21.03
C ILE A 149 10.27 -4.30 -21.15
N ASP A 150 10.23 -4.89 -22.34
CA ASP A 150 9.48 -6.12 -22.60
C ASP A 150 10.06 -7.31 -21.83
N SER A 151 11.39 -7.38 -21.68
CA SER A 151 12.06 -8.38 -20.85
C SER A 151 11.69 -8.26 -19.37
N ILE A 152 11.57 -7.04 -18.84
CA ILE A 152 11.14 -6.80 -17.45
C ILE A 152 9.67 -7.16 -17.26
N VAL A 153 8.82 -6.82 -18.22
CA VAL A 153 7.39 -7.18 -18.23
C VAL A 153 7.23 -8.70 -18.19
N GLU A 154 8.00 -9.43 -18.99
CA GLU A 154 7.95 -10.90 -19.02
C GLU A 154 8.56 -11.53 -17.75
N HIS A 155 9.63 -10.93 -17.20
CA HIS A 155 10.17 -11.35 -15.90
C HIS A 155 9.11 -11.25 -14.80
N PHE A 156 8.40 -10.12 -14.70
CA PHE A 156 7.27 -9.98 -13.76
C PHE A 156 6.17 -11.02 -14.01
N ASN A 157 5.76 -11.19 -15.27
CA ASN A 157 4.72 -12.12 -15.68
C ASN A 157 5.01 -13.57 -15.28
N THR A 158 6.27 -13.99 -15.39
CA THR A 158 6.70 -15.38 -15.16
C THR A 158 7.13 -15.67 -13.73
N SER A 159 7.71 -14.68 -13.03
CA SER A 159 8.33 -14.91 -11.73
C SER A 159 7.48 -14.48 -10.54
N LEU A 160 6.58 -13.51 -10.70
CA LEU A 160 5.94 -12.84 -9.55
C LEU A 160 4.42 -12.68 -9.68
N ARG A 161 3.87 -12.56 -10.89
CA ARG A 161 2.44 -12.27 -11.11
C ARG A 161 1.54 -13.39 -10.59
N TYR A 162 0.52 -13.02 -9.80
CA TYR A 162 -0.56 -13.91 -9.40
C TYR A 162 -1.71 -13.87 -10.42
N ILE A 163 -2.09 -15.02 -10.96
CA ILE A 163 -3.14 -15.14 -11.99
C ILE A 163 -4.48 -15.47 -11.32
N THR A 164 -5.50 -14.63 -11.56
CA THR A 164 -6.87 -14.86 -11.09
C THR A 164 -7.76 -15.44 -12.20
N LYS A 165 -8.99 -15.86 -11.86
CA LYS A 165 -9.95 -16.37 -12.86
C LYS A 165 -10.44 -15.30 -13.82
N ASP A 166 -10.49 -14.06 -13.35
CA ASP A 166 -10.94 -12.86 -14.04
C ASP A 166 -9.76 -11.98 -14.50
N ASP A 167 -8.59 -12.58 -14.71
CA ASP A 167 -7.37 -11.89 -15.08
C ASP A 167 -7.52 -11.10 -16.41
N MET A 168 -7.11 -9.83 -16.37
CA MET A 168 -7.19 -8.83 -17.43
C MET A 168 -5.80 -8.42 -17.93
N TRP A 169 -4.75 -9.18 -17.58
CA TRP A 169 -3.38 -8.88 -17.98
C TRP A 169 -3.25 -8.73 -19.50
N ALA A 170 -3.72 -9.73 -20.26
CA ALA A 170 -3.72 -9.69 -21.73
C ALA A 170 -4.77 -8.74 -22.34
N ARG A 171 -5.56 -8.04 -21.52
CA ARG A 171 -6.64 -7.13 -21.93
C ARG A 171 -6.38 -5.69 -21.46
N GLY A 172 -5.15 -5.22 -21.68
CA GLY A 172 -4.69 -3.87 -21.32
C GLY A 172 -3.92 -3.78 -20.00
N GLY A 173 -3.98 -4.79 -19.14
CA GLY A 173 -3.19 -4.83 -17.90
C GLY A 173 -1.69 -4.81 -18.13
N GLN A 174 -1.23 -5.58 -19.13
CA GLN A 174 0.16 -5.59 -19.59
C GLN A 174 0.59 -4.24 -20.12
N ASP A 175 -0.25 -3.56 -20.92
CA ASP A 175 0.05 -2.23 -21.46
C ASP A 175 0.19 -1.19 -20.34
N TYR A 176 -0.70 -1.26 -19.34
CA TYR A 176 -0.58 -0.40 -18.15
C TYR A 176 0.72 -0.65 -17.39
N PHE A 177 1.07 -1.91 -17.14
CA PHE A 177 2.32 -2.27 -16.47
C PHE A 177 3.53 -1.79 -17.27
N ARG A 178 3.54 -2.05 -18.59
CA ARG A 178 4.57 -1.62 -19.52
C ARG A 178 4.77 -0.11 -19.47
N ALA A 179 3.70 0.67 -19.49
CA ALA A 179 3.77 2.13 -19.39
C ALA A 179 4.43 2.60 -18.08
N ARG A 180 4.19 1.89 -16.96
CA ARG A 180 4.86 2.18 -15.68
C ARG A 180 6.36 1.86 -15.71
N ILE A 181 6.76 0.78 -16.38
CA ILE A 181 8.19 0.46 -16.55
C ILE A 181 8.85 1.47 -17.50
N SER A 182 8.20 1.81 -18.62
CA SER A 182 8.65 2.82 -19.59
C SER A 182 9.03 4.14 -18.93
N HIS A 183 8.19 4.61 -17.99
CA HIS A 183 8.41 5.85 -17.25
C HIS A 183 9.83 5.94 -16.65
N TYR A 184 10.33 4.84 -16.08
CA TYR A 184 11.66 4.78 -15.47
C TYR A 184 12.77 4.49 -16.49
N VAL A 185 12.55 3.50 -17.37
CA VAL A 185 13.58 3.05 -18.34
C VAL A 185 13.94 4.15 -19.33
N GLU A 186 12.96 4.90 -19.82
CA GLU A 186 13.19 6.02 -20.76
C GLU A 186 14.04 7.14 -20.16
N ARG A 187 14.05 7.26 -18.82
CA ARG A 187 14.77 8.28 -18.04
C ARG A 187 16.08 7.76 -17.43
N GLY A 188 16.44 6.49 -17.69
CA GLY A 188 17.60 5.86 -17.07
C GLY A 188 17.48 5.72 -15.54
N GLN A 189 16.27 5.81 -14.99
CA GLN A 189 16.03 5.80 -13.55
C GLN A 189 15.84 4.39 -13.02
N LYS A 190 16.16 4.19 -11.73
CA LYS A 190 15.83 2.95 -11.01
C LYS A 190 14.30 2.77 -10.98
N ILE A 191 13.84 1.57 -11.30
CA ILE A 191 12.41 1.24 -11.27
C ILE A 191 11.96 1.09 -9.82
N GLU A 192 10.90 1.78 -9.43
CA GLU A 192 10.39 1.73 -8.06
C GLU A 192 9.06 0.97 -7.98
N PHE A 193 9.00 -0.01 -7.09
CA PHE A 193 7.80 -0.78 -6.77
C PHE A 193 7.32 -0.43 -5.36
N CYS A 194 6.01 -0.50 -5.12
CA CYS A 194 5.45 -0.41 -3.78
C CYS A 194 4.52 -1.58 -3.48
N LEU A 195 4.62 -2.14 -2.27
CA LEU A 195 3.88 -3.32 -1.83
C LEU A 195 3.36 -3.11 -0.40
N PRO A 196 2.08 -2.77 -0.23
CA PRO A 196 1.39 -2.87 1.05
C PRO A 196 1.36 -4.32 1.57
N ALA A 197 2.17 -4.64 2.58
CA ALA A 197 2.32 -6.01 3.09
C ALA A 197 3.10 -6.06 4.42
N PHE A 198 3.12 -7.26 5.03
CA PHE A 198 3.86 -7.56 6.26
C PHE A 198 3.51 -6.64 7.45
N PRO A 199 2.23 -6.64 7.88
CA PRO A 199 1.80 -5.83 9.04
C PRO A 199 2.43 -6.33 10.34
N CYS A 200 2.11 -7.57 10.70
CA CYS A 200 2.56 -8.31 11.87
C CYS A 200 2.03 -9.75 11.74
N LYS A 201 2.52 -10.71 12.53
CA LYS A 201 1.91 -12.04 12.65
C LYS A 201 0.48 -11.95 13.19
N SER A 202 -0.39 -12.88 12.76
CA SER A 202 -1.76 -13.01 13.28
C SER A 202 -1.77 -13.19 14.80
N SER A 203 -2.77 -12.62 15.46
CA SER A 203 -2.98 -12.81 16.91
C SER A 203 -3.57 -14.18 17.26
N HIS A 204 -3.86 -15.03 16.26
CA HIS A 204 -4.42 -16.36 16.45
C HIS A 204 -3.33 -17.44 16.50
N PRO A 205 -3.08 -18.12 17.63
CA PRO A 205 -2.01 -19.12 17.77
C PRO A 205 -2.25 -20.41 16.94
N GLY A 206 -3.49 -20.64 16.51
CA GLY A 206 -3.79 -21.68 15.52
C GLY A 206 -3.36 -21.34 14.09
N LYS A 207 -3.01 -20.08 13.79
CA LYS A 207 -2.55 -19.67 12.45
C LYS A 207 -1.03 -19.64 12.36
N VAL A 208 -0.38 -19.14 13.41
CA VAL A 208 1.07 -18.90 13.47
C VAL A 208 1.68 -19.48 14.75
N GLN A 209 2.99 -19.66 14.81
CA GLN A 209 3.69 -20.19 16.00
C GLN A 209 4.16 -19.13 16.99
N GLY A 210 4.23 -17.87 16.57
CA GLY A 210 4.68 -16.77 17.42
C GLY A 210 4.41 -15.41 16.78
N VAL A 211 4.90 -14.36 17.43
CA VAL A 211 4.74 -12.97 16.97
C VAL A 211 5.87 -12.48 16.06
N SER A 212 7.00 -13.19 16.05
CA SER A 212 8.19 -12.85 15.26
C SER A 212 8.09 -13.36 13.81
N PRO A 213 8.75 -12.70 12.84
CA PRO A 213 8.97 -13.25 11.51
C PRO A 213 9.64 -14.63 11.57
N ASP A 214 9.19 -15.57 10.74
CA ASP A 214 9.67 -16.96 10.70
C ASP A 214 10.07 -17.38 9.28
N ARG A 215 10.11 -18.68 9.01
CA ARG A 215 10.51 -19.23 7.70
C ARG A 215 9.63 -18.71 6.56
N GLY A 216 8.36 -18.40 6.85
CA GLY A 216 7.45 -17.84 5.86
C GLY A 216 7.93 -16.49 5.35
N GLU A 217 8.23 -15.55 6.26
CA GLU A 217 8.74 -14.22 5.89
C GLU A 217 10.10 -14.32 5.19
N TYR A 218 10.98 -15.21 5.63
CA TYR A 218 12.28 -15.40 5.00
C TYR A 218 12.16 -15.82 3.53
N ILE A 219 11.33 -16.83 3.25
CA ILE A 219 11.11 -17.30 1.87
C ILE A 219 10.48 -16.20 1.03
N ALA A 220 9.49 -15.48 1.59
CA ALA A 220 8.81 -14.41 0.88
C ALA A 220 9.76 -13.25 0.53
N LEU A 221 10.56 -12.78 1.48
CA LEU A 221 11.56 -11.73 1.24
C LEU A 221 12.65 -12.19 0.27
N THR A 222 13.08 -13.45 0.35
CA THR A 222 14.06 -14.02 -0.59
C THR A 222 13.50 -14.03 -2.01
N HIS A 223 12.23 -14.40 -2.18
CA HIS A 223 11.57 -14.42 -3.49
C HIS A 223 11.40 -13.01 -4.08
N LEU A 224 11.09 -12.02 -3.24
CA LEU A 224 11.06 -10.61 -3.65
C LEU A 224 12.46 -10.08 -4.01
N ASP A 225 13.51 -10.49 -3.27
CA ASP A 225 14.91 -10.16 -3.59
C ASP A 225 15.33 -10.78 -4.93
N ASP A 226 14.98 -12.05 -5.19
CA ASP A 226 15.21 -12.74 -6.45
C ASP A 226 14.58 -12.00 -7.64
N PHE A 227 13.36 -11.50 -7.47
CA PHE A 227 12.66 -10.72 -8.50
C PHE A 227 13.44 -9.45 -8.85
N ILE A 228 13.83 -8.66 -7.84
CA ILE A 228 14.58 -7.41 -8.05
C ILE A 228 15.96 -7.68 -8.64
N GLN A 229 16.67 -8.71 -8.15
CA GLN A 229 17.94 -9.15 -8.72
C GLN A 229 17.80 -9.57 -10.19
N GLY A 230 16.67 -10.18 -10.57
CA GLY A 230 16.38 -10.48 -11.98
C GLY A 230 16.32 -9.21 -12.83
N ILE A 231 15.68 -8.15 -12.33
CA ILE A 231 15.64 -6.84 -13.03
C ILE A 231 17.04 -6.23 -13.14
N GLU A 232 17.87 -6.29 -12.10
CA GLU A 232 19.26 -5.77 -12.14
C GLU A 232 20.10 -6.39 -13.26
N ARG A 233 19.84 -7.65 -13.62
CA ARG A 233 20.52 -8.33 -14.73
C ARG A 233 20.03 -7.86 -16.10
N LEU A 234 18.78 -7.41 -16.19
CA LEU A 234 18.14 -6.94 -17.42
C LEU A 234 18.37 -5.45 -17.65
N TYR A 235 18.49 -4.67 -16.57
CA TYR A 235 18.51 -3.22 -16.60
C TYR A 235 19.46 -2.66 -15.54
N ARG A 236 20.52 -1.97 -15.99
CA ARG A 236 21.64 -1.54 -15.13
C ARG A 236 21.24 -0.66 -13.94
N PRO A 237 20.35 0.35 -14.05
CA PRO A 237 19.87 1.11 -12.88
C PRO A 237 19.11 0.25 -11.87
N GLY A 238 18.64 -0.93 -12.28
CA GLY A 238 17.99 -1.91 -11.44
C GLY A 238 16.59 -1.48 -10.99
N ALA A 239 16.15 -2.07 -9.88
CA ALA A 239 14.88 -1.76 -9.26
C ALA A 239 15.00 -1.69 -7.73
N LYS A 240 14.01 -1.08 -7.11
CA LYS A 240 13.80 -1.07 -5.66
C LYS A 240 12.36 -1.44 -5.35
N LEU A 241 12.17 -2.26 -4.33
CA LEU A 241 10.87 -2.57 -3.76
C LEU A 241 10.71 -1.90 -2.41
N TRP A 242 9.70 -1.05 -2.27
CA TRP A 242 9.25 -0.56 -0.97
C TRP A 242 8.14 -1.45 -0.41
N VAL A 243 8.45 -2.21 0.63
CA VAL A 243 7.44 -2.86 1.46
C VAL A 243 6.87 -1.80 2.39
N ILE A 244 5.58 -1.51 2.23
CA ILE A 244 4.89 -0.49 3.02
C ILE A 244 4.01 -1.23 4.03
N SER A 245 4.44 -1.30 5.28
CA SER A 245 3.71 -2.00 6.33
C SER A 245 2.42 -1.27 6.68
N ASP A 246 1.33 -2.01 6.65
CA ASP A 246 0.01 -1.60 7.08
C ASP A 246 -0.29 -2.00 8.54
N GLY A 247 0.72 -2.43 9.30
CA GLY A 247 0.57 -2.84 10.70
C GLY A 247 -0.04 -1.75 11.57
N HIS A 248 0.54 -0.55 11.59
CA HIS A 248 0.01 0.59 12.34
C HIS A 248 -1.35 1.09 11.85
N VAL A 249 -1.74 0.77 10.61
CA VAL A 249 -3.07 1.13 10.07
C VAL A 249 -4.17 0.31 10.76
N PHE A 250 -3.87 -0.95 11.10
CA PHE A 250 -4.87 -1.93 11.52
C PHE A 250 -4.64 -2.56 12.90
N SER A 251 -3.54 -2.30 13.57
CA SER A 251 -3.15 -2.93 14.83
C SER A 251 -4.27 -2.95 15.88
N ASP A 252 -4.97 -1.83 16.06
CA ASP A 252 -6.15 -1.70 16.92
C ASP A 252 -7.37 -2.49 16.43
N CYS A 253 -7.55 -2.63 15.11
CA CYS A 253 -8.62 -3.42 14.50
C CYS A 253 -8.39 -4.93 14.70
N ILE A 254 -7.13 -5.38 14.69
CA ILE A 254 -6.78 -6.81 14.79
C ILE A 254 -6.37 -7.25 16.20
N GLY A 255 -6.38 -6.33 17.16
CA GLY A 255 -6.07 -6.61 18.56
C GLY A 255 -4.60 -6.92 18.80
N VAL A 256 -3.69 -6.24 18.09
CA VAL A 256 -2.24 -6.39 18.23
C VAL A 256 -1.67 -5.05 18.69
N ASP A 257 -0.94 -5.05 19.81
CA ASP A 257 -0.35 -3.83 20.36
C ASP A 257 0.70 -3.22 19.40
N ASP A 258 0.80 -1.90 19.35
CA ASP A 258 1.73 -1.20 18.43
C ASP A 258 3.19 -1.64 18.65
N GLY A 259 3.62 -1.84 19.90
CA GLY A 259 4.98 -2.33 20.17
C GLY A 259 5.27 -3.75 19.63
N VAL A 260 4.24 -4.57 19.38
CA VAL A 260 4.40 -5.87 18.70
C VAL A 260 4.59 -5.67 17.20
N VAL A 261 3.89 -4.70 16.61
CA VAL A 261 4.07 -4.30 15.20
C VAL A 261 5.49 -3.77 14.99
N ASP A 262 5.97 -2.90 15.86
CA ASP A 262 7.33 -2.35 15.82
C ASP A 262 8.39 -3.46 15.88
N SER A 263 8.29 -4.33 16.88
CA SER A 263 9.25 -5.43 17.06
C SER A 263 9.25 -6.41 15.88
N TYR A 264 8.07 -6.67 15.29
CA TYR A 264 7.97 -7.47 14.06
C TYR A 264 8.67 -6.76 12.89
N GLY A 265 8.43 -5.47 12.71
CA GLY A 265 9.05 -4.65 11.67
C GLY A 265 10.57 -4.61 11.76
N GLU A 266 11.12 -4.37 12.95
CA GLU A 266 12.57 -4.39 13.20
C GLU A 266 13.21 -5.73 12.83
N GLN A 267 12.60 -6.83 13.25
CA GLN A 267 13.09 -8.18 12.94
C GLN A 267 13.00 -8.50 11.44
N LEU A 268 11.96 -7.99 10.76
CA LEU A 268 11.76 -8.17 9.33
C LEU A 268 12.80 -7.39 8.51
N ILE A 269 13.11 -6.16 8.91
CA ILE A 269 14.17 -5.34 8.30
C ILE A 269 15.51 -6.07 8.45
N ALA A 270 15.87 -6.48 9.66
CA ALA A 270 17.11 -7.21 9.92
C ALA A 270 17.17 -8.55 9.16
N MET A 271 16.03 -9.19 8.90
CA MET A 271 15.97 -10.39 8.05
C MET A 271 16.25 -10.06 6.58
N SER A 272 15.62 -9.01 6.05
CA SER A 272 15.82 -8.55 4.68
C SER A 272 17.27 -8.15 4.41
N GLU A 273 17.89 -7.41 5.34
CA GLU A 273 19.29 -7.01 5.24
C GLU A 273 20.24 -8.21 5.18
N ARG A 274 20.02 -9.23 6.03
CA ARG A 274 20.79 -10.48 6.00
C ARG A 274 20.63 -11.22 4.67
N ILE A 275 19.41 -11.28 4.13
CA ILE A 275 19.14 -11.88 2.82
C ILE A 275 19.95 -11.14 1.75
N ALA A 276 19.81 -9.81 1.66
CA ALA A 276 20.50 -8.99 0.68
C ALA A 276 22.03 -9.14 0.77
N MET A 277 22.60 -9.05 1.98
CA MET A 277 24.03 -9.23 2.24
C MET A 277 24.53 -10.60 1.76
N SER A 278 23.81 -11.68 2.09
CA SER A 278 24.20 -13.04 1.70
C SER A 278 24.17 -13.27 0.19
N ARG A 279 23.45 -12.42 -0.55
CA ARG A 279 23.20 -12.53 -1.99
C ARG A 279 23.92 -11.46 -2.81
N GLY A 280 24.83 -10.69 -2.19
CA GLY A 280 25.58 -9.61 -2.82
C GLY A 280 24.71 -8.44 -3.31
N GLY A 281 23.51 -8.28 -2.76
CA GLY A 281 22.61 -7.16 -3.05
C GLY A 281 22.82 -6.01 -2.08
N VAL A 282 22.56 -4.79 -2.55
CA VAL A 282 22.53 -3.57 -1.72
C VAL A 282 21.23 -2.85 -2.00
N ASP A 283 20.47 -2.54 -0.94
CA ASP A 283 19.28 -1.66 -1.01
C ASP A 283 18.17 -2.09 -2.00
N ARG A 284 17.95 -3.39 -2.20
CA ARG A 284 16.88 -3.93 -3.07
C ARG A 284 15.49 -3.77 -2.49
N ILE A 285 15.33 -4.08 -1.20
CA ILE A 285 14.06 -4.01 -0.48
C ILE A 285 14.19 -2.99 0.66
N GLY A 286 13.38 -1.93 0.60
CA GLY A 286 13.23 -0.94 1.66
C GLY A 286 11.90 -1.10 2.39
N PHE A 287 11.81 -0.60 3.61
CA PHE A 287 10.61 -0.67 4.44
C PHE A 287 10.11 0.73 4.79
N LYS A 288 8.79 0.89 4.84
CA LYS A 288 8.10 2.09 5.31
C LYS A 288 6.89 1.68 6.15
N SER A 289 6.65 2.35 7.25
CA SER A 289 5.43 2.26 8.05
C SER A 289 4.52 3.45 7.76
N LEU A 290 3.32 3.48 8.36
CA LEU A 290 2.46 4.66 8.32
C LEU A 290 3.18 5.90 8.89
N LEU A 291 3.98 5.74 9.94
CA LEU A 291 4.75 6.83 10.56
C LEU A 291 5.79 7.35 9.55
N ASP A 292 6.50 6.47 8.85
CA ASP A 292 7.48 6.84 7.81
C ASP A 292 6.86 7.52 6.59
N LEU A 293 5.58 7.27 6.29
CA LEU A 293 4.87 7.94 5.21
C LEU A 293 4.45 9.35 5.60
N LEU A 294 4.06 9.56 6.86
CA LEU A 294 3.54 10.84 7.32
C LEU A 294 4.62 11.77 7.86
N LYS A 295 5.71 11.24 8.45
CA LYS A 295 6.87 11.97 8.98
C LYS A 295 6.47 13.25 9.73
N LEU A 296 5.58 13.09 10.71
CA LEU A 296 4.93 14.20 11.39
C LEU A 296 5.92 15.14 12.08
N GLU A 297 7.12 14.66 12.42
CA GLU A 297 8.22 15.45 12.98
C GLU A 297 8.77 16.50 12.03
N ARG A 298 8.51 16.39 10.72
CA ARG A 298 8.94 17.34 9.68
C ARG A 298 7.86 18.34 9.30
N LEU A 299 6.65 18.18 9.83
CA LEU A 299 5.49 18.98 9.47
C LEU A 299 5.18 19.99 10.57
N GLU A 300 5.03 21.25 10.17
CA GLU A 300 4.50 22.28 11.04
C GLU A 300 2.98 22.13 11.20
N GLY A 301 2.44 22.53 12.35
CA GLY A 301 0.99 22.53 12.58
C GLY A 301 0.38 21.18 12.99
N THR A 302 1.16 20.11 13.13
CA THR A 302 0.67 18.77 13.56
C THR A 302 -0.18 18.85 14.83
N LYS A 303 0.28 19.58 15.86
CA LYS A 303 -0.46 19.73 17.13
C LYS A 303 -1.78 20.49 16.99
N LEU A 304 -1.84 21.48 16.10
CA LEU A 304 -3.06 22.24 15.84
C LEU A 304 -4.09 21.35 15.16
N LEU A 305 -3.66 20.60 14.14
CA LEU A 305 -4.52 19.65 13.45
C LEU A 305 -4.97 18.49 14.35
N GLU A 306 -4.09 18.00 15.22
CA GLU A 306 -4.43 16.96 16.19
C GLU A 306 -5.60 17.38 17.11
N SER A 307 -5.72 18.66 17.44
CA SER A 307 -6.84 19.18 18.23
C SER A 307 -8.16 19.29 17.45
N SER A 308 -8.10 19.37 16.12
CA SER A 308 -9.27 19.57 15.25
C SER A 308 -9.80 18.26 14.63
N ILE A 309 -8.98 17.23 14.50
CA ILE A 309 -9.42 15.92 13.98
C ILE A 309 -10.19 15.16 15.08
N PRO A 310 -11.36 14.57 14.82
CA PRO A 310 -12.04 13.75 15.82
C PRO A 310 -11.22 12.50 16.22
N PRO A 311 -11.39 11.97 17.44
CA PRO A 311 -10.79 10.69 17.83
C PRO A 311 -11.39 9.54 17.02
N LEU A 312 -10.62 8.48 16.79
CA LEU A 312 -11.14 7.30 16.11
C LEU A 312 -11.96 6.41 17.04
N GLN A 313 -12.89 5.68 16.45
CA GLN A 313 -13.59 4.63 17.17
C GLN A 313 -12.72 3.37 17.20
N HIS A 314 -12.31 2.97 18.40
CA HIS A 314 -11.64 1.69 18.62
C HIS A 314 -12.62 0.66 19.15
N HIS A 315 -12.65 -0.50 18.50
CA HIS A 315 -13.54 -1.61 18.88
C HIS A 315 -12.87 -2.63 19.81
N ILE A 316 -11.54 -2.58 19.93
CA ILE A 316 -10.71 -3.48 20.73
C ILE A 316 -9.79 -2.60 21.59
N ALA A 317 -9.55 -3.00 22.84
CA ALA A 317 -8.81 -2.23 23.85
C ALA A 317 -7.28 -2.27 23.69
N THR A 318 -6.79 -2.50 22.47
CA THR A 318 -5.40 -2.63 22.09
C THR A 318 -4.53 -1.48 22.60
N LYS A 319 -3.27 -1.75 22.98
CA LYS A 319 -2.34 -0.70 23.40
C LYS A 319 -1.76 -0.01 22.18
N MET A 320 -1.97 1.31 22.10
CA MET A 320 -1.53 2.13 20.99
C MET A 320 -0.58 3.23 21.46
N THR A 321 0.33 3.67 20.61
CA THR A 321 1.15 4.86 20.85
C THR A 321 0.40 6.11 20.38
N ASP A 322 0.65 7.26 21.01
CA ASP A 322 0.02 8.53 20.63
C ASP A 322 0.35 8.92 19.18
N GLU A 323 1.59 8.67 18.76
CA GLU A 323 2.06 8.94 17.39
C GLU A 323 1.33 8.08 16.35
N ALA A 324 1.24 6.76 16.58
CA ALA A 324 0.51 5.87 15.67
C ALA A 324 -0.97 6.24 15.62
N GLU A 325 -1.58 6.61 16.74
CA GLU A 325 -2.97 7.05 16.77
C GLU A 325 -3.21 8.35 16.00
N THR A 326 -2.34 9.34 16.18
CA THR A 326 -2.39 10.58 15.40
C THR A 326 -2.19 10.32 13.91
N CYS A 327 -1.31 9.39 13.54
CA CYS A 327 -1.16 8.94 12.16
C CYS A 327 -2.44 8.31 11.59
N ARG A 328 -3.14 7.45 12.34
CA ARG A 328 -4.42 6.86 11.91
C ARG A 328 -5.50 7.93 11.71
N ARG A 329 -5.56 8.91 12.61
CA ARG A 329 -6.50 10.03 12.55
C ARG A 329 -6.27 10.90 11.32
N ILE A 330 -5.02 11.23 11.02
CA ILE A 330 -4.62 11.98 9.82
C ILE A 330 -4.96 11.18 8.55
N LEU A 331 -4.66 9.89 8.53
CA LEU A 331 -4.99 9.00 7.42
C LEU A 331 -6.50 9.03 7.10
N GLN A 332 -7.34 8.83 8.12
CA GLN A 332 -8.80 8.85 7.92
C GLN A 332 -9.30 10.24 7.50
N ARG A 333 -8.85 11.32 8.15
CA ARG A 333 -9.30 12.67 7.81
C ARG A 333 -8.92 13.09 6.38
N GLY A 334 -7.73 12.72 5.93
CA GLY A 334 -7.16 13.17 4.66
C GLY A 334 -7.51 12.31 3.45
N PHE A 335 -7.65 11.00 3.65
CA PHE A 335 -7.64 10.04 2.53
C PHE A 335 -8.84 9.10 2.50
N GLN A 336 -9.72 9.12 3.51
CA GLN A 336 -10.96 8.35 3.49
C GLN A 336 -11.99 8.97 2.54
N VAL A 337 -12.60 8.13 1.70
CA VAL A 337 -13.78 8.51 0.91
C VAL A 337 -14.99 8.54 1.83
N HIS A 338 -15.94 9.45 1.57
CA HIS A 338 -17.09 9.70 2.46
C HIS A 338 -17.67 8.42 3.13
N PRO A 339 -17.68 8.30 4.47
CA PRO A 339 -17.97 7.04 5.19
C PRO A 339 -19.32 6.39 4.84
N GLN A 340 -20.30 7.22 4.49
CA GLN A 340 -21.64 6.75 4.11
C GLN A 340 -21.64 6.01 2.77
N GLU A 341 -20.62 6.20 1.92
CA GLU A 341 -20.56 5.56 0.62
C GLU A 341 -20.38 4.04 0.74
N LEU A 342 -19.48 3.57 1.63
CA LEU A 342 -19.36 2.13 1.89
C LEU A 342 -20.68 1.56 2.43
N ARG A 343 -21.33 2.28 3.34
CA ARG A 343 -22.63 1.88 3.89
C ARG A 343 -23.69 1.78 2.80
N ARG A 344 -23.80 2.79 1.94
CA ARG A 344 -24.73 2.85 0.80
C ARG A 344 -24.48 1.70 -0.18
N ARG A 345 -23.22 1.37 -0.49
CA ARG A 345 -22.85 0.25 -1.37
C ARG A 345 -23.19 -1.11 -0.77
N ILE A 346 -23.01 -1.27 0.54
CA ILE A 346 -23.45 -2.48 1.26
C ILE A 346 -24.98 -2.59 1.26
N ASP A 347 -25.69 -1.51 1.60
CA ASP A 347 -27.15 -1.49 1.72
C ASP A 347 -27.85 -1.63 0.35
N SER A 348 -27.25 -1.10 -0.73
CA SER A 348 -27.69 -1.29 -2.13
C SER A 348 -27.35 -2.67 -2.73
N LYS A 349 -26.72 -3.53 -1.94
CA LYS A 349 -26.40 -4.92 -2.28
C LYS A 349 -25.46 -5.11 -3.48
N GLU A 350 -24.46 -4.25 -3.61
CA GLU A 350 -23.41 -4.46 -4.60
C GLU A 350 -22.63 -5.77 -4.31
N LEU A 351 -22.63 -6.71 -5.26
CA LEU A 351 -22.16 -8.09 -5.05
C LEU A 351 -20.69 -8.16 -4.60
N GLY A 352 -19.81 -7.37 -5.23
CA GLY A 352 -18.37 -7.36 -4.91
C GLY A 352 -18.08 -6.86 -3.50
N ILE A 353 -18.72 -5.76 -3.10
CA ILE A 353 -18.55 -5.17 -1.77
C ILE A 353 -19.14 -6.06 -0.66
N ILE A 354 -20.29 -6.71 -0.90
CA ILE A 354 -20.83 -7.67 0.06
C ILE A 354 -19.87 -8.86 0.25
N ALA A 355 -19.34 -9.41 -0.83
CA ALA A 355 -18.41 -10.54 -0.75
C ALA A 355 -17.15 -10.16 0.04
N LEU A 356 -16.60 -8.96 -0.22
CA LEU A 356 -15.48 -8.39 0.52
C LEU A 356 -15.80 -8.27 2.02
N TYR A 357 -16.90 -7.60 2.36
CA TYR A 357 -17.33 -7.40 3.75
C TYR A 357 -17.53 -8.71 4.52
N ARG A 358 -18.19 -9.70 3.89
CA ARG A 358 -18.37 -11.03 4.49
C ARG A 358 -17.05 -11.76 4.68
N GLY A 359 -16.14 -11.65 3.71
CA GLY A 359 -14.78 -12.20 3.79
C GLY A 359 -14.03 -11.66 5.00
N PHE A 360 -13.94 -10.32 5.13
CA PHE A 360 -13.29 -9.65 6.26
C PHE A 360 -13.95 -9.99 7.60
N SER A 361 -15.28 -10.03 7.67
CA SER A 361 -15.99 -10.38 8.90
C SER A 361 -15.70 -11.82 9.35
N ARG A 362 -15.65 -12.78 8.41
CA ARG A 362 -15.27 -14.17 8.68
C ARG A 362 -13.82 -14.28 9.12
N PHE A 363 -12.92 -13.58 8.43
CA PHE A 363 -11.51 -13.51 8.77
C PHE A 363 -11.31 -12.98 10.21
N MET A 364 -11.96 -11.87 10.55
CA MET A 364 -11.89 -11.29 11.90
C MET A 364 -12.55 -12.15 12.97
N LEU A 365 -13.58 -12.92 12.64
CA LEU A 365 -14.20 -13.85 13.59
C LEU A 365 -13.22 -14.97 14.00
N GLU A 366 -12.39 -15.42 13.06
CA GLU A 366 -11.35 -16.41 13.32
C GLU A 366 -10.20 -15.80 14.12
N ASP A 367 -9.64 -14.67 13.67
CA ASP A 367 -8.47 -14.05 14.33
C ASP A 367 -8.78 -13.65 15.77
N LEU A 368 -9.95 -13.06 16.01
CA LEU A 368 -10.37 -12.64 17.35
C LEU A 368 -10.90 -13.80 18.21
N ALA A 369 -10.85 -15.05 17.77
CA ALA A 369 -11.40 -16.16 18.55
C ALA A 369 -10.61 -16.44 19.83
N LEU A 370 -9.29 -16.29 19.76
CA LEU A 370 -8.33 -16.58 20.84
C LEU A 370 -7.50 -15.35 21.22
N ASN A 371 -7.85 -14.18 20.70
CA ASN A 371 -7.13 -12.95 20.99
C ASN A 371 -7.31 -12.57 22.48
N PRO A 372 -6.25 -12.12 23.18
CA PRO A 372 -6.31 -11.79 24.61
C PRO A 372 -7.42 -10.81 24.97
N TYR A 373 -7.66 -9.79 24.14
CA TYR A 373 -8.64 -8.73 24.39
C TYR A 373 -10.09 -9.14 24.15
N THR A 374 -10.32 -10.25 23.43
CA THR A 374 -11.67 -10.66 23.00
C THR A 374 -12.03 -12.09 23.39
N SER A 375 -11.10 -12.82 24.02
CA SER A 375 -11.26 -14.20 24.47
C SER A 375 -12.45 -14.39 25.42
N ALA A 376 -12.75 -13.40 26.26
CA ALA A 376 -13.88 -13.41 27.19
C ALA A 376 -15.26 -13.21 26.52
N LEU A 377 -15.31 -12.83 25.24
CA LEU A 377 -16.58 -12.59 24.54
C LEU A 377 -17.25 -13.91 24.13
N SER A 378 -18.58 -13.97 24.30
CA SER A 378 -19.38 -15.04 23.70
C SER A 378 -19.31 -15.03 22.18
N GLN A 379 -19.62 -16.16 21.53
CA GLN A 379 -19.61 -16.27 20.07
C GLN A 379 -20.50 -15.22 19.37
N SER A 380 -21.66 -14.90 19.96
CA SER A 380 -22.58 -13.88 19.41
C SER A 380 -22.00 -12.46 19.53
N GLN A 381 -21.41 -12.13 20.68
CA GLN A 381 -20.72 -10.84 20.87
C GLN A 381 -19.54 -10.70 19.91
N ARG A 382 -18.73 -11.76 19.75
CA ARG A 382 -17.59 -11.78 18.84
C ARG A 382 -18.04 -11.59 17.38
N ARG A 383 -19.08 -12.28 16.92
CA ARG A 383 -19.64 -12.06 15.57
C ARG A 383 -20.05 -10.60 15.33
N LYS A 384 -20.70 -9.96 16.31
CA LYS A 384 -21.07 -8.54 16.22
C LYS A 384 -19.84 -7.63 16.19
N LEU A 385 -18.81 -7.93 16.99
CA LEU A 385 -17.55 -7.21 17.01
C LEU A 385 -16.81 -7.33 15.67
N SER A 386 -16.62 -8.55 15.16
CA SER A 386 -15.95 -8.82 13.88
C SER A 386 -16.62 -8.11 12.71
N ALA A 387 -17.96 -8.02 12.72
CA ALA A 387 -18.70 -7.27 11.71
C ALA A 387 -18.44 -5.74 11.75
N LYS A 388 -18.27 -5.16 12.95
CA LYS A 388 -17.92 -3.73 13.11
C LYS A 388 -16.48 -3.47 12.67
N VAL A 389 -15.56 -4.28 13.18
CA VAL A 389 -14.13 -4.22 12.83
C VAL A 389 -13.91 -4.37 11.32
N ALA A 390 -14.60 -5.32 10.67
CA ALA A 390 -14.50 -5.51 9.22
C ALA A 390 -14.91 -4.25 8.42
N PHE A 391 -15.90 -3.49 8.91
CA PHE A 391 -16.30 -2.23 8.27
C PHE A 391 -15.19 -1.18 8.37
N GLU A 392 -14.60 -1.02 9.56
CA GLU A 392 -13.47 -0.11 9.77
C GLU A 392 -12.23 -0.50 8.96
N MET A 393 -11.88 -1.79 8.91
CA MET A 393 -10.75 -2.28 8.12
C MET A 393 -10.91 -1.97 6.63
N ILE A 394 -12.12 -2.10 6.06
CA ILE A 394 -12.34 -1.78 4.64
C ILE A 394 -12.16 -0.29 4.38
N GLN A 395 -12.71 0.57 5.25
CA GLN A 395 -12.55 2.02 5.13
C GLN A 395 -11.08 2.45 5.26
N ARG A 396 -10.36 1.91 6.25
CA ARG A 396 -8.94 2.21 6.47
C ARG A 396 -8.05 1.68 5.36
N ASN A 397 -8.33 0.49 4.82
CA ASN A 397 -7.61 -0.04 3.64
C ASN A 397 -7.83 0.85 2.41
N GLN A 398 -9.05 1.36 2.21
CA GLN A 398 -9.30 2.32 1.15
C GLN A 398 -8.53 3.62 1.36
N ALA A 399 -8.59 4.22 2.56
CA ALA A 399 -7.84 5.43 2.88
C ALA A 399 -6.33 5.24 2.72
N TYR A 400 -5.80 4.11 3.17
CA TYR A 400 -4.39 3.76 3.03
C TYR A 400 -3.99 3.55 1.56
N SER A 401 -4.83 2.87 0.78
CA SER A 401 -4.65 2.74 -0.66
C SER A 401 -4.60 4.10 -1.37
N ASN A 402 -5.42 5.05 -0.94
CA ASN A 402 -5.48 6.42 -1.46
C ASN A 402 -4.23 7.23 -1.08
N LEU A 403 -3.78 7.14 0.18
CA LEU A 403 -2.51 7.74 0.62
C LEU A 403 -1.33 7.22 -0.23
N VAL A 404 -1.21 5.91 -0.38
CA VAL A 404 -0.13 5.29 -1.19
C VAL A 404 -0.21 5.72 -2.65
N GLU A 405 -1.41 5.91 -3.20
CA GLU A 405 -1.57 6.39 -4.58
C GLU A 405 -1.06 7.81 -4.77
N VAL A 406 -1.34 8.69 -3.81
CA VAL A 406 -0.88 10.08 -3.83
C VAL A 406 0.63 10.17 -3.61
N MET A 407 1.17 9.44 -2.63
CA MET A 407 2.59 9.53 -2.26
C MET A 407 3.53 8.83 -3.24
N PHE A 408 3.05 7.78 -3.94
CA PHE A 408 3.85 6.97 -4.86
C PHE A 408 3.23 6.95 -6.26
N PRO A 409 3.09 8.11 -6.93
CA PRO A 409 2.25 8.23 -8.12
C PRO A 409 2.77 7.46 -9.33
N TYR A 410 4.10 7.23 -9.40
CA TYR A 410 4.76 6.54 -10.50
C TYR A 410 5.13 5.09 -10.20
N HIS A 411 5.14 4.70 -8.92
CA HIS A 411 5.59 3.36 -8.53
C HIS A 411 4.67 2.28 -9.10
N VAL A 412 5.26 1.14 -9.47
CA VAL A 412 4.51 -0.05 -9.84
C VAL A 412 3.86 -0.61 -8.57
N ARG A 413 2.52 -0.55 -8.49
CA ARG A 413 1.78 -0.98 -7.29
C ARG A 413 1.55 -2.48 -7.30
N LEU A 414 2.25 -3.18 -6.42
CA LEU A 414 2.07 -4.60 -6.16
C LEU A 414 1.05 -4.81 -5.03
N SER A 415 0.48 -6.01 -4.96
CA SER A 415 -0.54 -6.34 -3.96
C SER A 415 -0.50 -7.82 -3.59
N ILE A 416 -0.71 -8.10 -2.30
CA ILE A 416 -0.88 -9.46 -1.76
C ILE A 416 -2.33 -9.96 -1.89
N HIS A 417 -3.24 -9.13 -2.38
CA HIS A 417 -4.60 -9.53 -2.68
C HIS A 417 -4.73 -9.92 -4.15
N ALA A 418 -5.64 -10.87 -4.42
CA ALA A 418 -6.02 -11.22 -5.78
C ALA A 418 -6.66 -10.00 -6.46
N HIS A 419 -5.99 -9.47 -7.48
CA HIS A 419 -6.53 -8.45 -8.38
C HIS A 419 -6.63 -9.03 -9.79
N ASN A 420 -7.55 -8.52 -10.59
CA ASN A 420 -7.68 -8.88 -11.99
C ASN A 420 -6.50 -8.38 -12.86
N ASN A 421 -5.49 -7.72 -12.29
CA ASN A 421 -4.30 -7.25 -12.99
C ASN A 421 -4.59 -6.28 -14.17
N ALA A 422 -5.71 -5.56 -14.16
CA ALA A 422 -6.01 -4.50 -15.13
C ALA A 422 -5.24 -3.19 -14.87
N GLY A 423 -4.49 -3.10 -13.77
CA GLY A 423 -4.01 -1.84 -13.20
C GLY A 423 -5.09 -1.15 -12.35
N PRO A 424 -4.71 -0.23 -11.44
CA PRO A 424 -3.34 0.20 -11.16
C PRO A 424 -2.56 -0.75 -10.25
N LYS A 425 -3.19 -1.79 -9.68
CA LYS A 425 -2.58 -2.74 -8.74
C LYS A 425 -2.42 -4.11 -9.39
N PHE A 426 -1.29 -4.76 -9.13
CA PHE A 426 -0.96 -6.08 -9.67
C PHE A 426 -0.77 -7.08 -8.52
N GLY A 427 -1.54 -8.17 -8.57
CA GLY A 427 -1.45 -9.25 -7.59
C GLY A 427 -0.15 -10.02 -7.75
N ILE A 428 0.50 -10.36 -6.64
CA ILE A 428 1.77 -11.10 -6.64
C ILE A 428 1.71 -12.39 -5.82
N GLN A 429 2.55 -13.34 -6.20
CA GLN A 429 2.87 -14.53 -5.41
C GLN A 429 4.03 -14.21 -4.49
N LEU A 430 3.82 -14.29 -3.18
CA LEU A 430 4.92 -14.12 -2.22
C LEU A 430 5.81 -15.35 -2.14
N PHE A 431 5.32 -16.50 -2.57
CA PHE A 431 6.08 -17.75 -2.55
C PHE A 431 6.24 -18.26 -3.97
N GLY A 432 7.47 -18.58 -4.36
CA GLY A 432 7.73 -19.22 -5.63
C GLY A 432 7.17 -20.65 -5.71
N ASN A 433 7.29 -21.27 -6.88
CA ASN A 433 6.71 -22.58 -7.20
C ASN A 433 7.16 -23.75 -6.30
N GLN A 434 8.16 -23.54 -5.44
CA GLN A 434 8.67 -24.54 -4.49
C GLN A 434 7.81 -24.66 -3.22
N VAL A 435 6.90 -23.71 -2.96
CA VAL A 435 6.00 -23.74 -1.80
C VAL A 435 4.56 -23.96 -2.25
N ARG A 436 3.88 -24.94 -1.67
CA ARG A 436 2.47 -25.24 -1.95
C ARG A 436 1.58 -24.91 -0.76
N ALA A 437 0.54 -24.11 -0.99
CA ALA A 437 -0.48 -23.87 0.01
C ALA A 437 -1.40 -25.09 0.15
N THR A 438 -1.69 -25.47 1.39
CA THR A 438 -2.57 -26.59 1.69
C THR A 438 -3.34 -26.38 2.99
N ASN A 439 -4.55 -26.94 3.05
CA ASN A 439 -5.34 -27.00 4.29
C ASN A 439 -5.20 -28.34 5.03
N GLU A 440 -4.52 -29.31 4.41
CA GLU A 440 -4.33 -30.67 4.93
C GLU A 440 -2.90 -31.15 4.62
N LEU A 441 -2.34 -31.97 5.47
CA LEU A 441 -1.02 -32.57 5.27
C LEU A 441 -1.20 -34.07 5.04
N SER A 442 -0.60 -34.59 3.97
CA SER A 442 -0.69 -36.00 3.57
C SER A 442 0.69 -36.66 3.62
N PRO A 443 0.85 -37.80 4.32
CA PRO A 443 2.11 -38.55 4.39
C PRO A 443 2.62 -39.02 3.03
N ASP A 444 1.70 -39.34 2.10
CA ASP A 444 2.03 -39.92 0.79
C ASP A 444 2.35 -38.85 -0.27
N GLY A 445 2.28 -37.57 0.08
CA GLY A 445 2.48 -36.46 -0.86
C GLY A 445 1.32 -36.22 -1.83
N ASP A 446 0.30 -37.09 -1.82
CA ASP A 446 -0.98 -36.88 -2.50
C ASP A 446 -1.78 -35.81 -1.77
N LEU A 447 -1.81 -34.60 -2.34
CA LEU A 447 -2.42 -33.43 -1.71
C LEU A 447 -3.81 -33.18 -2.27
N VAL A 448 -4.77 -32.99 -1.36
CA VAL A 448 -6.06 -32.38 -1.68
C VAL A 448 -5.85 -30.91 -2.02
N LYS A 449 -6.49 -30.42 -3.09
CA LYS A 449 -6.36 -29.02 -3.54
C LYS A 449 -6.78 -28.06 -2.42
N SER A 450 -6.04 -26.96 -2.25
CA SER A 450 -6.50 -25.81 -1.46
C SER A 450 -7.88 -25.35 -1.97
N HIS A 451 -8.89 -25.42 -1.11
CA HIS A 451 -10.26 -25.00 -1.43
C HIS A 451 -10.46 -23.48 -1.33
N ASP A 452 -9.48 -22.73 -0.78
CA ASP A 452 -9.57 -21.28 -0.60
C ASP A 452 -9.04 -20.55 -1.84
N GLN A 453 -9.87 -20.51 -2.89
CA GLN A 453 -9.55 -19.86 -4.17
C GLN A 453 -9.49 -18.32 -4.10
N LEU A 454 -9.69 -17.72 -2.92
CA LEU A 454 -9.86 -16.27 -2.74
C LEU A 454 -8.67 -15.56 -2.08
N HIS A 455 -7.76 -16.27 -1.41
CA HIS A 455 -6.67 -15.65 -0.65
C HIS A 455 -5.31 -16.18 -1.11
N VAL A 456 -4.44 -15.28 -1.56
CA VAL A 456 -3.01 -15.56 -1.71
C VAL A 456 -2.48 -15.90 -0.31
N PRO A 457 -1.83 -17.06 -0.10
CA PRO A 457 -1.26 -17.39 1.20
C PRO A 457 -0.25 -16.32 1.59
N THR A 458 -0.31 -15.87 2.84
CA THR A 458 0.59 -14.85 3.38
C THR A 458 1.35 -15.42 4.57
N PRO A 459 2.64 -15.07 4.75
CA PRO A 459 3.47 -15.66 5.79
C PRO A 459 2.99 -15.29 7.19
N TRP A 460 2.34 -14.14 7.37
CA TRP A 460 1.85 -13.70 8.66
C TRP A 460 0.54 -14.37 9.14
N HIS A 461 -0.07 -15.22 8.32
CA HIS A 461 -1.27 -16.00 8.68
C HIS A 461 -1.03 -17.52 8.66
N ASN A 462 0.20 -17.96 8.39
CA ASN A 462 0.53 -19.36 8.18
C ASN A 462 1.94 -19.68 8.68
N CYS A 463 2.30 -20.95 8.66
CA CYS A 463 3.63 -21.47 8.94
C CYS A 463 4.13 -22.29 7.74
N ILE A 464 5.45 -22.34 7.59
CA ILE A 464 6.10 -23.30 6.68
C ILE A 464 6.18 -24.66 7.35
N VAL A 465 5.92 -25.71 6.57
CA VAL A 465 6.04 -27.11 6.94
C VAL A 465 6.93 -27.81 5.91
N GLU A 466 7.97 -28.46 6.41
CA GLU A 466 8.89 -29.31 5.67
C GLU A 466 8.56 -30.77 6.01
N ILE A 467 8.29 -31.60 4.99
CA ILE A 467 8.02 -33.03 5.17
C ILE A 467 9.22 -33.81 4.66
N GLN A 468 9.78 -34.69 5.50
CA GLN A 468 10.90 -35.53 5.14
C GLN A 468 10.56 -36.40 3.92
N GLY A 469 11.46 -36.38 2.92
CA GLY A 469 11.28 -37.09 1.66
C GLY A 469 10.50 -36.29 0.61
N HIS A 470 9.89 -35.16 0.96
CA HIS A 470 9.22 -34.29 0.00
C HIS A 470 10.19 -33.20 -0.49
N SER A 471 10.24 -32.99 -1.81
CA SER A 471 11.02 -31.91 -2.42
C SER A 471 10.32 -30.55 -2.40
N THR A 472 9.07 -30.51 -1.92
CA THR A 472 8.22 -29.33 -1.91
C THR A 472 7.96 -28.89 -0.47
N LEU A 473 8.02 -27.58 -0.24
CA LEU A 473 7.65 -26.97 1.04
C LEU A 473 6.14 -26.71 1.06
N TYR A 474 5.56 -26.70 2.25
CA TYR A 474 4.15 -26.45 2.45
C TYR A 474 3.92 -25.19 3.25
N ILE A 475 2.87 -24.44 2.91
CA ILE A 475 2.38 -23.34 3.73
C ILE A 475 0.96 -23.62 4.17
N THR A 476 0.75 -23.61 5.49
CA THR A 476 -0.53 -23.95 6.10
C THR A 476 -0.65 -23.32 7.50
N LYS A 477 -1.83 -23.37 8.10
CA LYS A 477 -2.04 -22.88 9.46
C LYS A 477 -1.31 -23.78 10.47
N SER A 478 -0.77 -23.16 11.52
CA SER A 478 -0.15 -23.85 12.67
C SER A 478 -1.00 -25.00 13.22
N SER A 479 -2.32 -24.82 13.32
CA SER A 479 -3.26 -25.83 13.81
C SER A 479 -3.37 -27.07 12.92
N VAL A 480 -3.13 -26.94 11.61
CA VAL A 480 -3.12 -28.08 10.68
C VAL A 480 -1.90 -28.95 10.95
N ALA A 481 -0.71 -28.33 11.07
CA ALA A 481 0.52 -29.05 11.40
C ALA A 481 0.43 -29.71 12.79
N GLN A 482 -0.07 -28.98 13.80
CA GLN A 482 -0.28 -29.52 15.14
C GLN A 482 -1.33 -30.64 15.16
N GLY A 483 -2.41 -30.51 14.39
CA GLY A 483 -3.43 -31.56 14.26
C GLY A 483 -2.86 -32.84 13.63
N ALA A 484 -2.01 -32.70 12.61
CA ALA A 484 -1.35 -33.82 11.95
C ALA A 484 -0.38 -34.57 12.88
N LEU A 485 0.36 -33.83 13.72
CA LEU A 485 1.21 -34.39 14.78
C LEU A 485 0.38 -35.10 15.87
N ALA A 486 -0.68 -34.45 16.35
CA ALA A 486 -1.55 -35.01 17.39
C ALA A 486 -2.33 -36.25 16.91
N GLY A 487 -2.68 -36.30 15.62
CA GLY A 487 -3.32 -37.45 14.97
C GLY A 487 -2.38 -38.64 14.72
N GLY A 488 -1.07 -38.48 14.94
CA GLY A 488 -0.08 -39.54 14.77
C GLY A 488 0.30 -39.86 13.33
N ALA A 489 -0.20 -39.09 12.34
CA ALA A 489 0.16 -39.25 10.93
C ALA A 489 1.62 -38.82 10.66
N PHE A 490 2.17 -37.94 11.50
CA PHE A 490 3.53 -37.46 11.43
C PHE A 490 4.19 -37.45 12.80
N LYS A 491 5.53 -37.53 12.81
CA LYS A 491 6.41 -37.23 13.94
C LYS A 491 7.17 -35.93 13.67
N GLY A 492 7.77 -35.34 14.71
CA GLY A 492 8.56 -34.11 14.60
C GLY A 492 7.92 -32.93 15.31
N GLY A 493 8.10 -31.72 14.80
CA GLY A 493 7.60 -30.51 15.46
C GLY A 493 8.18 -29.20 14.91
N TRP A 494 7.87 -28.12 15.62
CA TRP A 494 8.43 -26.81 15.32
C TRP A 494 9.92 -26.77 15.67
N THR A 495 10.75 -26.36 14.71
CA THR A 495 12.18 -26.15 14.91
C THR A 495 12.51 -24.68 14.71
N PRO A 496 13.00 -23.98 15.74
CA PRO A 496 13.55 -22.65 15.56
C PRO A 496 14.87 -22.77 14.78
N LEU A 497 14.99 -22.09 13.64
CA LEU A 497 16.25 -22.02 12.91
C LEU A 497 16.91 -20.66 13.16
N CYS A 498 18.18 -20.68 13.56
CA CYS A 498 18.98 -19.46 13.75
C CYS A 498 19.14 -18.68 12.43
N THR A 499 19.19 -19.40 11.31
CA THR A 499 19.23 -18.83 9.95
C THR A 499 17.97 -19.23 9.20
N GLY A 500 17.30 -18.27 8.58
CA GLY A 500 16.12 -18.55 7.76
C GLY A 500 14.77 -18.61 8.48
N GLY A 501 14.70 -18.50 9.80
CA GLY A 501 13.44 -18.47 10.57
C GLY A 501 12.86 -19.85 10.88
N GLY A 502 12.05 -19.96 11.94
CA GLY A 502 11.50 -21.24 12.39
C GLY A 502 10.46 -21.85 11.44
N SER A 503 10.38 -23.18 11.40
CA SER A 503 9.41 -23.93 10.60
C SER A 503 9.02 -25.25 11.25
N PHE A 504 7.95 -25.90 10.79
CA PHE A 504 7.65 -27.28 11.19
C PHE A 504 8.48 -28.26 10.35
N HIS A 505 9.15 -29.21 11.01
CA HIS A 505 9.80 -30.34 10.35
C HIS A 505 9.07 -31.62 10.75
N LEU A 506 8.46 -32.27 9.76
CA LEU A 506 7.60 -33.44 9.94
C LEU A 506 8.18 -34.66 9.21
N GLU A 507 8.08 -35.82 9.84
CA GLU A 507 8.42 -37.12 9.28
C GLU A 507 7.15 -37.98 9.21
N PRO A 508 6.79 -38.57 8.05
CA PRO A 508 5.69 -39.53 7.97
C PRO A 508 5.81 -40.63 9.02
N ALA A 509 4.75 -40.88 9.78
CA ALA A 509 4.72 -42.03 10.68
C ALA A 509 4.55 -43.31 9.84
N LEU A 510 5.51 -44.24 9.97
CA LEU A 510 5.46 -45.57 9.35
C LEU A 510 4.20 -46.37 9.71
#